data_AF-A0A2V2DP76-F1
#
_entry.id   AF-A0A2V2DP76-F1
#
_cell.length_a   1.000
_cell.length_b   1.000
_cell.length_c   1.000
_cell.angle_alpha   90.00
_cell.angle_beta   90.00
_cell.angle_gamma   90.00
#
_symmetry.space_group_name_H-M   'P 1'
#
loop_
_entity.id
_entity.type
_entity.pdbx_description
1 polymer ?
#
loop_
_entity_poly.entity_id
_entity_poly.type
_entity_poly.pdbx_seq_one_letter_code
_entity_poly.pdbx_strand_id
1 'polypeptide(L)'
;PANITVHTLAIKRASKFGMENAKGFMSSVDAEQTVEAAELDLMGHGYRPYYMYRQKYMTGNLENVGFALPGTECVYNIDIMEETASILAYGAGGMSKRLFGERNRIERSPNVKNIEQYISRTEEMAARKLRLFGGSGDC
;
A
#
# COMPACT_ATOMS: atom_id res chain seq x y z
N PRO A 1 -11.71 10.04 14.33
CA PRO A 1 -10.57 10.23 13.38
C PRO A 1 -11.13 10.79 12.07
N ALA A 2 -10.33 11.42 11.21
CA ALA A 2 -10.83 11.91 9.92
C ALA A 2 -10.89 10.81 8.84
N ASN A 3 -9.97 9.84 8.94
CA ASN A 3 -9.83 8.73 7.99
C ASN A 3 -9.76 7.40 8.76
N ILE A 4 -10.42 6.37 8.24
CA ILE A 4 -10.43 5.00 8.76
C ILE A 4 -10.29 4.05 7.57
N THR A 5 -9.48 3.02 7.67
CA THR A 5 -9.40 1.98 6.64
C THR A 5 -9.79 0.65 7.25
N VAL A 6 -10.72 -0.04 6.59
CA VAL A 6 -11.16 -1.38 6.98
C VAL A 6 -10.33 -2.39 6.21
N HIS A 7 -9.73 -3.32 6.94
CA HIS A 7 -8.91 -4.38 6.37
C HIS A 7 -9.24 -5.69 7.05
N THR A 8 -9.23 -6.78 6.28
CA THR A 8 -9.15 -8.10 6.91
C THR A 8 -7.70 -8.41 7.30
N LEU A 9 -7.49 -9.47 8.08
CA LEU A 9 -6.14 -9.89 8.47
C LEU A 9 -5.48 -10.68 7.33
N ALA A 10 -4.30 -10.25 6.89
CA ALA A 10 -3.49 -10.97 5.90
C ALA A 10 -2.50 -11.91 6.59
N ILE A 11 -2.79 -13.21 6.61
CA ILE A 11 -2.00 -14.15 7.41
C ILE A 11 -0.75 -14.61 6.65
N LYS A 12 0.43 -14.22 7.15
CA LYS A 12 1.69 -14.84 6.73
C LYS A 12 1.83 -16.20 7.42
N ARG A 13 1.42 -17.27 6.74
CA ARG A 13 1.40 -18.65 7.29
C ARG A 13 2.71 -19.11 7.91
N ALA A 14 3.85 -18.74 7.32
CA ALA A 14 5.19 -19.10 7.82
C ALA A 14 5.71 -18.18 8.95
N SER A 15 4.95 -17.16 9.37
CA SER A 15 5.31 -16.37 10.55
C SER A 15 5.02 -17.14 11.83
N LYS A 16 5.72 -16.80 12.92
CA LYS A 16 5.43 -17.35 14.26
C LYS A 16 3.94 -17.24 14.60
N PHE A 17 3.37 -16.05 14.40
CA PHE A 17 1.95 -15.78 14.63
C PHE A 17 1.03 -16.66 13.78
N GLY A 18 1.36 -16.84 12.49
CA GLY A 18 0.59 -17.69 11.58
C GLY A 18 0.60 -19.17 11.98
N MET A 19 1.75 -19.68 12.45
CA MET A 19 1.90 -21.06 12.89
C MET A 19 1.20 -21.32 14.23
N GLU A 20 1.33 -20.41 15.19
CA GLU A 20 0.74 -20.55 16.53
C GLU A 20 -0.79 -20.43 16.51
N ASN A 21 -1.36 -19.65 15.59
CA ASN A 21 -2.80 -19.35 15.54
C ASN A 21 -3.54 -20.03 14.38
N ALA A 22 -2.94 -21.03 13.74
CA ALA A 22 -3.42 -21.65 12.51
C ALA A 22 -4.90 -22.11 12.54
N LYS A 23 -5.43 -22.44 13.71
CA LYS A 23 -6.82 -22.91 13.92
C LYS A 23 -7.78 -21.85 14.46
N GLY A 24 -7.28 -20.67 14.86
CA GLY A 24 -8.05 -19.62 15.52
C GLY A 24 -8.47 -18.48 14.59
N PHE A 25 -8.22 -18.60 13.28
CA PHE A 25 -8.57 -17.56 12.32
C PHE A 25 -10.04 -17.64 11.91
N MET A 26 -10.65 -16.47 11.71
CA MET A 26 -12.02 -16.36 11.20
C MET A 26 -12.19 -17.06 9.86
N SER A 27 -13.40 -17.59 9.65
CA SER A 27 -13.80 -18.06 8.33
C SER A 27 -13.92 -16.89 7.34
N SER A 28 -13.93 -17.19 6.04
CA SER A 28 -14.16 -16.16 5.02
C SER A 28 -15.54 -15.51 5.15
N VAL A 29 -16.55 -16.28 5.54
CA VAL A 29 -17.94 -15.80 5.70
C VAL A 29 -18.04 -14.83 6.87
N ASP A 30 -17.45 -15.17 8.01
CA ASP A 30 -17.47 -14.28 9.19
C ASP A 30 -16.69 -12.99 8.90
N ALA A 31 -15.58 -13.09 8.17
CA ALA A 31 -14.80 -11.93 7.76
C ALA A 31 -15.59 -10.99 6.84
N GLU A 32 -16.33 -11.54 5.88
CA GLU A 32 -17.19 -10.77 4.96
C GLU A 32 -18.30 -10.04 5.71
N GLN A 33 -19.03 -10.74 6.59
CA GLN A 33 -20.08 -10.14 7.42
C GLN A 33 -19.55 -9.05 8.34
N THR A 34 -18.35 -9.24 8.90
CA THR A 34 -17.71 -8.25 9.77
C THR A 34 -17.30 -7.00 9.00
N VAL A 35 -16.76 -7.17 7.79
CA VAL A 35 -16.44 -6.03 6.92
C VAL A 35 -17.71 -5.28 6.55
N GLU A 36 -18.74 -5.95 6.07
CA GLU A 36 -20.02 -5.33 5.70
C GLU A 36 -20.63 -4.53 6.87
N ALA A 37 -20.64 -5.11 8.08
CA ALA A 37 -21.12 -4.42 9.27
C ALA A 37 -20.31 -3.15 9.59
N ALA A 38 -18.99 -3.20 9.43
CA ALA A 38 -18.12 -2.04 9.64
C ALA A 38 -18.37 -0.95 8.58
N GLU A 39 -18.57 -1.32 7.31
CA GLU A 39 -18.87 -0.37 6.24
C GLU A 39 -20.21 0.35 6.48
N LEU A 40 -21.25 -0.41 6.85
CA LEU A 40 -22.56 0.17 7.18
C LEU A 40 -22.50 1.12 8.37
N ASP A 41 -21.76 0.75 9.43
CA ASP A 41 -21.59 1.62 10.61
C ASP A 41 -20.84 2.91 10.25
N LEU A 42 -19.76 2.82 9.49
CA LEU A 42 -18.99 3.98 9.04
C LEU A 42 -19.82 4.90 8.15
N MET A 43 -20.59 4.34 7.22
CA MET A 43 -21.50 5.12 6.38
C MET A 43 -22.61 5.79 7.20
N GLY A 44 -23.14 5.10 8.21
CA GLY A 44 -24.11 5.66 9.17
C GLY A 44 -23.57 6.84 9.97
N HIS A 45 -22.27 6.85 10.24
CA HIS A 45 -21.55 7.96 10.88
C HIS A 45 -21.06 9.03 9.90
N GLY A 46 -21.47 8.99 8.63
CA GLY A 46 -21.20 10.01 7.62
C GLY A 46 -19.88 9.86 6.89
N TYR A 47 -19.14 8.77 7.10
CA TYR A 47 -17.95 8.49 6.30
C TYR A 47 -18.33 8.01 4.90
N ARG A 48 -17.48 8.29 3.91
CA ARG A 48 -17.62 7.84 2.53
C ARG A 48 -16.39 7.04 2.09
N PRO A 49 -16.57 5.92 1.38
CA PRO A 49 -15.45 5.21 0.77
C PRO A 49 -14.80 6.10 -0.29
N TYR A 50 -13.47 6.14 -0.33
CA TYR A 50 -12.74 7.01 -1.28
C TYR A 50 -11.51 6.35 -1.94
N TYR A 51 -11.02 5.23 -1.43
CA TYR A 51 -10.05 4.40 -2.13
C TYR A 51 -10.19 2.94 -1.74
N MET A 52 -9.72 2.05 -2.61
CA MET A 52 -9.73 0.60 -2.38
C MET A 52 -8.48 -0.04 -2.95
N TYR A 53 -7.99 -1.09 -2.29
CA TYR A 53 -6.92 -1.93 -2.82
C TYR A 53 -7.10 -3.38 -2.37
N ARG A 54 -6.50 -4.30 -3.13
CA ARG A 54 -6.45 -5.72 -2.77
C ARG A 54 -5.05 -6.13 -2.36
N GLN A 55 -4.93 -6.73 -1.19
CA GLN A 55 -3.68 -7.32 -0.71
C GLN A 55 -3.63 -8.82 -1.03
N LYS A 56 -2.44 -9.37 -1.28
CA LYS A 56 -2.29 -10.81 -1.48
C LYS A 56 -2.45 -11.55 -0.15
N TYR A 57 -3.11 -12.71 -0.20
CA TYR A 57 -3.35 -13.59 0.95
C TYR A 57 -4.32 -13.04 2.02
N MET A 58 -5.31 -12.24 1.61
CA MET A 58 -6.44 -11.87 2.47
C MET A 58 -7.36 -13.05 2.74
N THR A 59 -7.89 -13.14 3.96
CA THR A 59 -9.03 -14.02 4.27
C THR A 59 -10.22 -13.61 3.41
N GLY A 60 -10.81 -14.56 2.69
CA GLY A 60 -11.98 -14.31 1.81
C GLY A 60 -11.69 -13.53 0.52
N ASN A 61 -10.43 -13.16 0.23
CA ASN A 61 -10.08 -12.31 -0.93
C ASN A 61 -10.84 -10.96 -0.96
N LEU A 62 -11.19 -10.47 0.22
CA LEU A 62 -11.89 -9.20 0.40
C LEU A 62 -10.98 -8.01 0.11
N GLU A 63 -11.62 -6.90 -0.19
CA GLU A 63 -10.97 -5.63 -0.49
C GLU A 63 -10.69 -4.86 0.80
N ASN A 64 -9.62 -4.06 0.80
CA ASN A 64 -9.37 -3.10 1.85
C ASN A 64 -9.89 -1.75 1.38
N VAL A 65 -10.84 -1.17 2.11
CA VAL A 65 -11.52 0.07 1.72
C VAL A 65 -11.22 1.17 2.73
N GLY A 66 -10.80 2.32 2.21
CA GLY A 66 -10.59 3.52 3.00
C GLY A 66 -11.83 4.42 3.00
N PHE A 67 -12.18 4.89 4.19
CA PHE A 67 -13.30 5.75 4.48
C PHE A 67 -12.81 7.08 5.05
N ALA A 68 -13.41 8.19 4.61
CA ALA A 68 -13.12 9.52 5.12
C ALA A 68 -14.41 10.30 5.38
N LEU A 69 -14.36 11.26 6.29
CA LEU A 69 -15.40 12.29 6.35
C LEU A 69 -15.28 13.19 5.10
N PRO A 70 -16.39 13.69 4.54
CA PRO A 70 -16.34 14.51 3.33
C PRO A 70 -15.38 15.70 3.45
N GLY A 71 -14.53 15.88 2.45
CA GLY A 71 -13.53 16.95 2.42
C GLY A 71 -12.26 16.65 3.24
N THR A 72 -12.12 15.44 3.76
CA THR A 72 -10.92 14.99 4.50
C THR A 72 -10.21 13.81 3.81
N GLU A 73 -10.54 13.56 2.55
CA GLU A 73 -9.95 12.51 1.73
C GLU A 73 -8.44 12.73 1.59
N CYS A 74 -7.67 11.66 1.75
CA CYS A 74 -6.22 11.73 1.60
C CYS A 74 -5.84 11.61 0.12
N VAL A 75 -5.55 12.75 -0.53
CA VAL A 75 -5.09 12.80 -1.94
C VAL A 75 -3.88 11.89 -2.17
N TYR A 76 -2.95 11.85 -1.22
CA TYR A 76 -1.80 10.94 -1.31
C TYR A 76 -2.21 9.47 -1.39
N ASN A 77 -3.23 9.02 -0.65
CA ASN A 77 -3.70 7.63 -0.75
C ASN A 77 -4.28 7.34 -2.14
N ILE A 78 -5.00 8.30 -2.72
CA ILE A 78 -5.55 8.18 -4.08
C ILE A 78 -4.41 8.07 -5.09
N ASP A 79 -3.48 9.04 -5.09
CA ASP A 79 -2.37 9.12 -6.06
C ASP A 79 -1.45 7.89 -6.06
N ILE A 80 -1.22 7.34 -4.87
CA ILE A 80 -0.38 6.15 -4.73
C ILE A 80 -1.09 4.91 -5.26
N MET A 81 -2.41 4.79 -5.05
CA MET A 81 -3.21 3.63 -5.47
C MET A 81 -3.54 3.65 -6.96
N GLU A 82 -3.85 4.82 -7.53
CA GLU A 82 -4.06 5.00 -8.98
C GLU A 82 -2.75 4.91 -9.79
N GLU A 83 -1.62 4.86 -9.09
CA GLU A 83 -0.28 4.93 -9.65
C GLU A 83 -0.01 6.19 -10.48
N THR A 84 -0.63 7.33 -10.18
CA THR A 84 -0.53 8.59 -10.95
C THR A 84 0.60 9.53 -10.50
N ALA A 85 1.21 9.28 -9.35
CA ALA A 85 2.35 10.05 -8.84
C ALA A 85 3.70 9.30 -8.91
N SER A 86 4.76 10.02 -9.28
CA SER A 86 6.14 9.54 -9.12
C SER A 86 6.59 9.68 -7.66
N ILE A 87 7.35 8.70 -7.15
CA ILE A 87 7.74 8.59 -5.75
C ILE A 87 9.26 8.51 -5.67
N LEU A 88 9.88 9.38 -4.88
CA LEU A 88 11.29 9.32 -4.54
C LEU A 88 11.43 8.81 -3.11
N ALA A 89 11.87 7.56 -2.95
CA ALA A 89 11.91 6.90 -1.64
C ALA A 89 13.33 6.78 -1.08
N TYR A 90 13.47 7.07 0.21
CA TYR A 90 14.72 6.98 0.96
C TYR A 90 14.63 5.89 2.03
N GLY A 91 15.77 5.43 2.52
CA GLY A 91 15.85 4.40 3.56
C GLY A 91 15.92 2.98 3.02
N ALA A 92 16.39 2.06 3.87
CA ALA A 92 16.48 0.64 3.56
C ALA A 92 15.10 0.08 3.20
N GLY A 93 15.02 -0.67 2.10
CA GLY A 93 13.77 -1.23 1.58
C GLY A 93 12.82 -0.23 0.91
N GLY A 94 13.16 1.06 0.86
CA GLY A 94 12.39 2.06 0.11
C GLY A 94 12.31 1.75 -1.38
N MET A 95 11.21 2.11 -2.03
CA MET A 95 10.97 1.88 -3.45
C MET A 95 10.68 3.20 -4.16
N SER A 96 11.61 3.66 -4.97
CA SER A 96 11.34 4.80 -5.85
C SER A 96 10.56 4.32 -7.09
N LYS A 97 9.66 5.14 -7.60
CA LYS A 97 8.81 4.88 -8.76
C LYS A 97 8.80 6.12 -9.64
N ARG A 98 9.07 5.99 -10.94
CA ARG A 98 8.90 7.09 -11.90
C ARG A 98 7.87 6.69 -12.95
N LEU A 99 6.94 7.60 -13.19
CA LEU A 99 5.96 7.53 -14.26
C LEU A 99 6.48 8.28 -15.49
N PHE A 100 6.30 7.68 -16.65
CA PHE A 100 6.55 8.30 -17.94
C PHE A 100 5.19 8.45 -18.64
N GLY A 101 4.57 9.61 -18.47
CA GLY A 101 3.14 9.86 -18.76
C GLY A 101 2.72 9.51 -20.19
N GLU A 102 3.58 9.74 -21.18
CA GLU A 102 3.24 9.48 -22.58
C GLU A 102 3.29 8.00 -22.98
N ARG A 103 3.99 7.16 -22.20
CA ARG A 103 4.27 5.76 -22.56
C ARG A 103 3.55 4.75 -21.66
N ASN A 104 2.68 5.24 -20.77
CA ASN A 104 2.07 4.43 -19.70
C ASN A 104 3.09 3.50 -19.02
N ARG A 105 4.32 4.01 -18.83
CA ARG A 105 5.46 3.22 -18.39
C ARG A 105 5.80 3.60 -16.96
N ILE A 106 5.96 2.58 -16.13
CA ILE A 106 6.34 2.73 -14.73
C ILE A 106 7.67 2.01 -14.52
N GLU A 107 8.68 2.77 -14.12
CA GLU A 107 9.96 2.21 -13.70
C GLU A 107 10.13 2.34 -12.20
N ARG A 108 10.77 1.34 -11.59
CA ARG A 108 10.98 1.26 -10.15
C ARG A 108 12.45 1.05 -9.84
N SER A 109 12.94 1.71 -8.80
CA SER A 109 14.31 1.58 -8.30
C SER A 109 14.28 1.25 -6.80
N PRO A 110 14.47 -0.03 -6.44
CA PRO A 110 14.44 -0.45 -5.05
C PRO A 110 15.77 -0.16 -4.34
N ASN A 111 15.66 0.31 -3.11
CA ASN A 111 16.76 0.30 -2.16
C ASN A 111 16.95 -1.12 -1.62
N VAL A 112 18.18 -1.47 -1.25
CA VAL A 112 18.46 -2.73 -0.55
C VAL A 112 17.73 -2.77 0.79
N LYS A 113 17.24 -3.95 1.17
CA LYS A 113 16.41 -4.14 2.39
C LYS A 113 17.25 -4.24 3.67
N ASN A 114 18.44 -4.83 3.59
CA ASN A 114 19.32 -4.96 4.73
C ASN A 114 19.92 -3.59 5.09
N ILE A 115 19.89 -3.24 6.37
CA ILE A 115 20.26 -1.91 6.88
C ILE A 115 21.76 -1.64 6.68
N GLU A 116 22.63 -2.59 7.04
CA GLU A 116 24.09 -2.45 6.90
C GLU A 116 24.50 -2.29 5.43
N GLN A 117 23.87 -3.06 4.55
CA GLN A 117 24.04 -2.94 3.11
C GLN A 117 23.53 -1.61 2.57
N TYR A 118 22.42 -1.09 3.10
CA TYR A 118 21.89 0.20 2.68
C TYR A 118 22.86 1.33 3.04
N ILE A 119 23.36 1.33 4.28
CA ILE A 119 24.30 2.35 4.77
C ILE A 119 25.59 2.32 3.95
N SER A 120 26.20 1.14 3.79
CA SER A 120 27.47 1.00 3.05
C SER A 120 27.37 1.28 1.55
N ARG A 121 26.16 1.23 0.97
CA ARG A 121 25.91 1.40 -0.48
C ARG A 121 25.04 2.63 -0.78
N THR A 122 25.00 3.61 0.12
CA THR A 122 24.15 4.81 -0.02
C THR A 122 24.40 5.53 -1.35
N GLU A 123 25.67 5.69 -1.75
CA GLU A 123 26.06 6.29 -3.04
C GLU A 123 25.49 5.55 -4.24
N GLU A 124 25.54 4.22 -4.22
CA GLU A 124 24.93 3.40 -5.26
C GLU A 124 23.41 3.59 -5.30
N MET A 125 22.76 3.65 -4.13
CA MET A 125 21.30 3.89 -4.03
C MET A 125 20.92 5.28 -4.55
N ALA A 126 21.77 6.29 -4.34
CA ALA A 126 21.59 7.64 -4.88
C ALA A 126 21.79 7.67 -6.40
N ALA A 127 22.87 7.06 -6.91
CA ALA A 127 23.16 6.97 -8.34
C ALA A 127 22.03 6.28 -9.13
N ARG A 128 21.41 5.23 -8.57
CA ARG A 128 20.24 4.57 -9.16
C ARG A 128 19.04 5.50 -9.29
N LYS A 129 18.80 6.39 -8.31
CA LYS A 129 17.72 7.39 -8.37
C LYS A 129 18.03 8.50 -9.36
N LEU A 130 19.28 8.98 -9.39
CA LEU A 130 19.72 9.95 -10.40
C LEU A 130 19.57 9.41 -11.81
N ARG A 131 19.85 8.13 -12.08
CA ARG A 131 19.55 7.52 -13.38
C ARG A 131 18.05 7.47 -13.66
N LEU A 132 17.24 7.10 -12.67
CA LEU A 132 15.80 7.00 -12.82
C LEU A 132 15.16 8.37 -13.09
N PHE A 133 15.58 9.44 -12.41
CA PHE A 133 14.94 10.77 -12.45
C PHE A 133 15.69 11.85 -13.23
N GLY A 134 17.00 11.72 -13.39
CA GLY A 134 17.89 12.73 -13.98
C GLY A 134 18.14 12.56 -15.49
N GLY A 135 17.64 11.49 -16.11
CA GLY A 135 17.65 11.37 -17.56
C GLY A 135 16.66 12.33 -18.21
N SER A 136 17.18 13.30 -18.97
CA SER A 136 16.45 14.10 -19.95
C SER A 136 15.90 13.14 -21.03
N GLY A 137 14.63 12.80 -20.94
CA GLY A 137 14.01 11.88 -21.87
C GLY A 137 12.51 11.86 -21.66
N ASP A 138 11.83 12.51 -22.61
CA ASP A 138 10.38 12.47 -22.85
C ASP A 138 9.57 13.43 -21.95
N CYS A 139 9.70 14.72 -22.27
CA CYS A 139 8.60 15.70 -22.24
C CYS A 139 8.06 15.82 -23.66
#